data_AF-E3CDR0-F1
#
_entry.id   AF-E3CDR0-F1
#
_cell.length_a   1.000
_cell.length_b   1.000
_cell.length_c   1.000
_cell.angle_alpha   90.00
_cell.angle_beta   90.00
_cell.angle_gamma   90.00
#
_symmetry.space_group_name_H-M   'P 1'
#
loop_
_entity.id
_entity.type
_entity.pdbx_description
1 polymer ?
#
loop_
_entity_poly.entity_id
_entity_poly.type
_entity_poly.pdbx_seq_one_letter_code
_entity_poly.pdbx_strand_id
1 'polypeptide(L)'
;MRVQIQGNEIVYQTIFKYTTKNDYTIDFGNGFSFKVQEKPENISLTLNYSISNILSKRIDGLKFILEVQKNKGIILNNHKLAISDKNLSKIDFNYLKNNLDAHIRLKKILDKLKISKEIDFTNWSQQDSRIVDLLYKGIINEELITDLNYYNTIQVMTFANVHVLLLIIPEHSCTQNYRLYNFSDYDMVLVDENNHQFSKYEAVDLKQLLLIDNFDISDYLSSYLSNKIPIENKDLGLLKLINYSDNKCDQNVLQSCFEFAKKLVDMDNSEYSKLNLLQIKKRLNTLTTEDNNYLLSLMNHSAVEIRYATACILGYKEQANYLFENKFSESQRELFIEYPIYHLLTFS
;
A
#
# COMPACT_ATOMS: atom_id res chain seq x y z
N MET A 1 6.07 -25.86 19.11
CA MET A 1 5.14 -26.56 20.03
C MET A 1 3.76 -25.91 19.90
N ARG A 2 2.66 -26.60 20.26
CA ARG A 2 1.29 -26.04 20.17
C ARG A 2 0.80 -25.65 21.55
N VAL A 3 0.40 -24.39 21.72
CA VAL A 3 -0.25 -23.91 22.94
C VAL A 3 -1.70 -23.58 22.62
N GLN A 4 -2.61 -24.10 23.43
CA GLN A 4 -4.03 -23.83 23.32
C GLN A 4 -4.50 -23.10 24.58
N ILE A 5 -5.39 -22.13 24.45
CA ILE A 5 -6.01 -21.51 25.63
C ILE A 5 -7.06 -22.48 26.18
N GLN A 6 -7.13 -22.65 27.50
CA GLN A 6 -8.14 -23.53 28.10
C GLN A 6 -9.54 -23.07 27.66
N GLY A 7 -10.37 -23.98 27.13
CA GLY A 7 -11.73 -23.63 26.70
C GLY A 7 -11.84 -22.87 25.38
N ASN A 8 -10.76 -22.76 24.59
CA ASN A 8 -10.77 -22.13 23.26
C ASN A 8 -10.17 -23.09 22.22
N GLU A 9 -10.66 -23.07 20.98
CA GLU A 9 -10.17 -23.93 19.88
C GLU A 9 -8.94 -23.37 19.16
N ILE A 10 -8.59 -22.11 19.41
CA ILE A 10 -7.45 -21.46 18.75
C ILE A 10 -6.13 -22.02 19.28
N VAL A 11 -5.31 -22.51 18.37
CA VAL A 11 -3.96 -23.02 18.64
C VAL A 11 -2.92 -22.00 18.20
N TYR A 12 -2.06 -21.61 19.14
CA TYR A 12 -0.97 -20.66 18.93
C TYR A 12 0.37 -21.41 18.74
N GLN A 13 1.15 -20.95 17.77
CA GLN A 13 2.53 -21.43 17.55
C GLN A 13 3.49 -20.72 18.51
N THR A 14 4.43 -21.47 19.09
CA THR A 14 5.37 -20.95 20.09
C THR A 14 6.80 -21.43 19.90
N ILE A 15 7.74 -20.63 20.43
CA ILE A 15 9.18 -20.86 20.44
C ILE A 15 9.67 -20.81 21.91
N PHE A 16 10.53 -21.73 22.31
CA PHE A 16 11.23 -21.64 23.59
C PHE A 16 12.43 -20.72 23.45
N LYS A 17 12.46 -19.62 24.22
CA LYS A 17 13.59 -18.68 24.21
C LYS A 17 14.67 -19.00 25.25
N TYR A 18 14.31 -19.70 26.32
CA TYR A 18 15.22 -20.01 27.42
C TYR A 18 14.77 -21.28 28.14
N THR A 19 15.70 -22.18 28.44
CA THR A 19 15.48 -23.42 29.20
C THR A 19 16.62 -23.64 30.19
N THR A 20 16.30 -23.66 31.49
CA THR A 20 17.13 -24.27 32.54
C THR A 20 16.45 -25.54 33.04
N LYS A 21 17.06 -26.24 34.01
CA LYS A 21 16.53 -27.50 34.54
C LYS A 21 15.11 -27.38 35.12
N ASN A 22 14.73 -26.20 35.62
CA ASN A 22 13.44 -25.96 36.30
C ASN A 22 12.67 -24.73 35.79
N ASP A 23 13.31 -23.81 35.05
CA ASP A 23 12.66 -22.60 34.53
C ASP A 23 12.77 -22.53 33.01
N TYR A 24 11.68 -22.20 32.32
CA TYR A 24 11.70 -21.90 30.89
C TYR A 24 10.76 -20.78 30.48
N THR A 25 11.04 -20.16 29.33
CA THR A 25 10.21 -19.10 28.75
C THR A 25 9.57 -19.59 27.46
N ILE A 26 8.23 -19.61 27.42
CA ILE A 26 7.43 -19.86 26.22
C ILE A 26 7.17 -18.50 25.58
N ASP A 27 7.73 -18.24 24.40
CA ASP A 27 7.46 -17.02 23.62
C ASP A 27 6.54 -17.33 22.43
N PHE A 28 5.59 -16.43 22.21
CA PHE A 28 4.56 -16.53 21.18
C PHE A 28 4.89 -15.64 19.96
N GLY A 29 6.02 -14.92 19.97
CA GLY A 29 6.50 -14.11 18.85
C GLY A 29 5.72 -12.80 18.63
N ASN A 30 4.65 -12.58 19.40
CA ASN A 30 3.72 -11.46 19.28
C ASN A 30 3.83 -10.46 20.45
N GLY A 31 5.02 -10.38 21.08
CA GLY A 31 5.27 -9.56 22.28
C GLY A 31 4.90 -10.24 23.60
N PHE A 32 4.45 -11.49 23.55
CA PHE A 32 3.91 -12.15 24.72
C PHE A 32 4.72 -13.40 25.10
N SER A 33 4.95 -13.60 26.41
CA SER A 33 5.64 -14.80 26.91
C SER A 33 5.13 -15.29 28.27
N PHE A 34 5.22 -16.60 28.50
CA PHE A 34 5.09 -17.17 29.84
C PHE A 34 6.46 -17.51 30.37
N LYS A 35 6.75 -17.11 31.61
CA LYS A 35 7.80 -17.77 32.39
C LYS A 35 7.15 -18.90 33.19
N VAL A 36 7.62 -20.12 32.94
CA VAL A 36 7.22 -21.31 33.68
C VAL A 36 8.31 -21.64 34.67
N GLN A 37 7.93 -21.89 35.92
CA GLN A 37 8.82 -22.42 36.95
C GLN A 37 8.23 -23.73 37.45
N GLU A 38 8.92 -24.82 37.14
CA GLU A 38 8.59 -26.18 37.55
C GLU A 38 9.32 -26.48 38.87
N LYS A 39 8.58 -26.55 39.97
CA LYS A 39 9.06 -27.10 41.24
C LYS A 39 8.55 -28.54 41.37
N PRO A 40 9.27 -29.44 42.07
CA PRO A 40 8.89 -30.85 42.19
C PRO A 40 7.45 -31.09 42.67
N GLU A 41 6.89 -30.15 43.44
CA GLU A 41 5.55 -30.24 44.03
C GLU A 41 4.54 -29.28 43.41
N ASN A 42 4.96 -28.32 42.56
CA ASN A 42 4.05 -27.33 41.99
C ASN A 42 4.62 -26.65 40.73
N ILE A 43 3.81 -26.53 39.68
CA ILE A 43 4.16 -25.74 38.49
C ILE A 43 3.53 -24.35 38.64
N SER A 44 4.37 -23.31 38.66
CA SER A 44 3.89 -21.93 38.69
C SER A 44 4.11 -21.22 37.36
N LEU A 45 3.05 -20.59 36.86
CA LEU A 45 3.08 -19.74 35.66
C LEU A 45 3.08 -18.27 36.05
N THR A 46 4.08 -17.54 35.56
CA THR A 46 4.12 -16.07 35.62
C THR A 46 3.95 -15.50 34.23
N LEU A 47 2.97 -14.60 34.09
CA LEU A 47 2.65 -13.91 32.85
C LEU A 47 3.61 -12.73 32.67
N ASN A 48 4.38 -12.72 31.58
CA ASN A 48 5.22 -11.58 31.20
C ASN A 48 4.80 -11.10 29.81
N TYR A 49 4.37 -9.86 29.70
CA TYR A 49 3.98 -9.30 28.42
C TYR A 49 4.79 -8.05 28.09
N SER A 50 5.13 -7.92 26.81
CA SER A 50 5.48 -6.67 26.16
C SER A 50 4.50 -6.43 25.02
N ILE A 51 4.39 -5.19 24.59
CA ILE A 51 3.48 -4.82 23.52
C ILE A 51 4.33 -4.69 22.26
N SER A 52 4.00 -5.44 21.21
CA SER A 52 4.71 -5.35 19.93
C SER A 52 4.57 -3.96 19.32
N ASN A 53 5.59 -3.49 18.61
CA ASN A 53 5.49 -2.27 17.81
C ASN A 53 4.74 -2.50 16.48
N ILE A 54 4.39 -3.73 16.11
CA ILE A 54 3.63 -4.01 14.89
C ILE A 54 2.16 -4.20 15.23
N LEU A 55 1.24 -3.55 14.50
CA LEU A 55 -0.19 -3.53 14.79
C LEU A 55 -0.83 -4.93 14.83
N SER A 56 -0.63 -5.76 13.79
CA SER A 56 -1.21 -7.11 13.76
C SER A 56 -0.77 -7.95 14.95
N LYS A 57 0.54 -8.01 15.21
CA LYS A 57 1.11 -8.70 16.37
C LYS A 57 0.62 -8.15 17.70
N ARG A 58 0.44 -6.83 17.79
CA ARG A 58 -0.10 -6.16 18.97
C ARG A 58 -1.55 -6.56 19.24
N ILE A 59 -2.40 -6.58 18.22
CA ILE A 59 -3.80 -7.03 18.32
C ILE A 59 -3.84 -8.49 18.76
N ASP A 60 -3.05 -9.37 18.14
CA ASP A 60 -3.02 -10.79 18.46
C ASP A 60 -2.53 -11.05 19.89
N GLY A 61 -1.47 -10.36 20.32
CA GLY A 61 -0.94 -10.43 21.68
C GLY A 61 -1.96 -9.97 22.72
N LEU A 62 -2.67 -8.87 22.48
CA LEU A 62 -3.70 -8.38 23.40
C LEU A 62 -4.91 -9.31 23.48
N LYS A 63 -5.40 -9.82 22.34
CA LYS A 63 -6.48 -10.83 22.30
C LYS A 63 -6.09 -12.07 23.11
N PHE A 64 -4.86 -12.56 22.93
CA PHE A 64 -4.34 -13.70 23.68
C PHE A 64 -4.36 -13.45 25.18
N ILE A 65 -3.85 -12.32 25.67
CA ILE A 65 -3.78 -12.00 27.10
C ILE A 65 -5.19 -11.93 27.73
N LEU A 66 -6.14 -11.32 27.03
CA LEU A 66 -7.53 -11.21 27.50
C LEU A 66 -8.24 -12.58 27.53
N GLU A 67 -7.95 -13.46 26.56
CA GLU A 67 -8.46 -14.83 26.57
C GLU A 67 -7.83 -15.66 27.70
N VAL A 68 -6.55 -15.46 27.99
CA VAL A 68 -5.88 -16.09 29.14
C VAL A 68 -6.49 -15.63 30.47
N GLN A 69 -6.81 -14.35 30.61
CA GLN A 69 -7.52 -13.83 31.78
C GLN A 69 -8.88 -14.51 31.97
N LYS A 70 -9.66 -14.60 30.88
CA LYS A 70 -11.01 -15.19 30.89
C LYS A 70 -11.00 -16.67 31.29
N ASN A 71 -10.01 -17.41 30.81
CA ASN A 71 -9.95 -18.86 30.98
C ASN A 71 -9.02 -19.32 32.11
N LYS A 72 -8.31 -18.37 32.77
CA LYS A 72 -7.39 -18.59 33.90
C LYS A 72 -6.28 -19.64 33.69
N GLY A 73 -5.95 -19.97 32.44
CA GLY A 73 -4.93 -20.98 32.15
C GLY A 73 -4.73 -21.29 30.67
N ILE A 74 -3.72 -22.12 30.42
CA ILE A 74 -3.36 -22.62 29.10
C ILE A 74 -3.25 -24.14 29.11
N ILE A 75 -3.21 -24.74 27.92
CA ILE A 75 -2.91 -26.14 27.66
C ILE A 75 -1.59 -26.18 26.91
N LEU A 76 -0.59 -26.79 27.54
CA LEU A 76 0.76 -26.96 27.01
C LEU A 76 1.03 -28.46 26.89
N ASN A 77 1.22 -28.98 25.67
CA ASN A 77 1.42 -30.43 25.46
C ASN A 77 0.39 -31.31 26.18
N ASN A 78 -0.90 -30.97 26.08
CA ASN A 78 -2.02 -31.62 26.77
C ASN A 78 -2.04 -31.49 28.31
N HIS A 79 -1.10 -30.77 28.92
CA HIS A 79 -1.13 -30.45 30.34
C HIS A 79 -1.81 -29.10 30.57
N LYS A 80 -2.84 -29.11 31.44
CA LYS A 80 -3.51 -27.89 31.89
C LYS A 80 -2.62 -27.18 32.91
N LEU A 81 -2.25 -25.95 32.58
CA LEU A 81 -1.49 -25.08 33.47
C LEU A 81 -2.36 -23.89 33.87
N ALA A 82 -2.65 -23.78 35.16
CA ALA A 82 -3.42 -22.67 35.73
C ALA A 82 -2.50 -21.48 36.04
N ILE A 83 -3.04 -20.27 35.88
CA ILE A 83 -2.35 -19.04 36.26
C ILE A 83 -2.96 -18.58 37.58
N SER A 84 -2.09 -18.29 38.56
CA SER A 84 -2.57 -17.85 39.87
C SER A 84 -3.30 -16.51 39.80
N ASP A 85 -4.38 -16.36 40.58
CA ASP A 85 -5.12 -15.09 40.68
C ASP A 85 -4.21 -13.93 41.13
N LYS A 86 -3.19 -14.21 41.96
CA LYS A 86 -2.16 -13.22 42.38
C LYS A 86 -1.31 -12.69 41.21
N ASN A 87 -1.07 -13.50 40.18
CA ASN A 87 -0.35 -13.04 38.98
C ASN A 87 -1.27 -12.22 38.07
N LEU A 88 -2.54 -12.63 37.94
CA LEU A 88 -3.53 -11.88 37.15
C LEU A 88 -3.86 -10.52 37.79
N SER A 89 -3.97 -10.44 39.11
CA SER A 89 -4.34 -9.21 39.82
C SER A 89 -3.34 -8.05 39.66
N LYS A 90 -2.13 -8.31 39.16
CA LYS A 90 -1.10 -7.30 38.89
C LYS A 90 -1.25 -6.62 37.53
N ILE A 91 -2.15 -7.12 36.69
CA ILE A 91 -2.33 -6.68 35.32
C ILE A 91 -3.59 -5.82 35.23
N ASP A 92 -3.45 -4.62 34.67
CA ASP A 92 -4.58 -3.77 34.36
C ASP A 92 -5.26 -4.24 33.06
N PHE A 93 -6.19 -5.17 33.20
CA PHE A 93 -6.94 -5.70 32.06
C PHE A 93 -7.90 -4.70 31.42
N ASN A 94 -8.34 -3.68 32.17
CA ASN A 94 -9.16 -2.60 31.59
C ASN A 94 -8.32 -1.76 30.64
N TYR A 95 -7.09 -1.43 31.03
CA TYR A 95 -6.13 -0.78 30.14
C TYR A 95 -5.83 -1.62 28.89
N LEU A 96 -5.58 -2.92 29.04
CA LEU A 96 -5.33 -3.81 27.90
C LEU A 96 -6.53 -3.92 26.95
N LYS A 97 -7.75 -3.98 27.50
CA LYS A 97 -8.98 -3.99 26.70
C LYS A 97 -9.16 -2.68 25.93
N ASN A 98 -8.98 -1.53 26.57
CA ASN A 98 -9.09 -0.23 25.92
C ASN A 98 -8.04 -0.08 24.80
N ASN A 99 -6.81 -0.56 25.00
CA ASN A 99 -5.80 -0.59 23.95
C ASN A 99 -6.20 -1.50 22.78
N LEU A 100 -6.71 -2.70 23.07
CA LEU A 100 -7.18 -3.59 22.02
C LEU A 100 -8.28 -2.93 21.18
N ASP A 101 -9.25 -2.29 21.83
CA ASP A 101 -10.33 -1.58 21.14
C ASP A 101 -9.77 -0.45 20.26
N ALA A 102 -8.81 0.34 20.75
CA ALA A 102 -8.14 1.37 19.97
C ALA A 102 -7.39 0.80 18.75
N HIS A 103 -6.69 -0.32 18.90
CA HIS A 103 -5.98 -0.97 17.80
C HIS A 103 -6.91 -1.62 16.77
N ILE A 104 -8.05 -2.17 17.22
CA ILE A 104 -9.11 -2.64 16.32
C ILE A 104 -9.70 -1.47 15.52
N ARG A 105 -9.92 -0.30 16.16
CA ARG A 105 -10.36 0.91 15.46
C ARG A 105 -9.36 1.36 14.40
N LEU A 106 -8.07 1.35 14.73
CA LEU A 106 -7.02 1.63 13.75
C LEU A 106 -7.05 0.64 12.58
N LYS A 107 -7.20 -0.65 12.85
CA LYS A 107 -7.31 -1.66 11.79
C LYS A 107 -8.51 -1.41 10.87
N LYS A 108 -9.66 -1.02 11.43
CA LYS A 108 -10.85 -0.64 10.63
C LYS A 108 -10.57 0.55 9.70
N ILE A 109 -9.82 1.55 10.17
CA ILE A 109 -9.40 2.68 9.32
C ILE A 109 -8.56 2.18 8.14
N LEU A 110 -7.54 1.36 8.40
CA LEU A 110 -6.68 0.83 7.34
C LEU A 110 -7.47 0.00 6.33
N ASP A 111 -8.38 -0.84 6.80
CA ASP A 111 -9.23 -1.67 5.94
C ASP A 111 -10.16 -0.81 5.07
N LYS A 112 -10.79 0.23 5.64
CA LYS A 112 -11.64 1.17 4.91
C LYS A 112 -10.86 1.98 3.88
N LEU A 113 -9.60 2.32 4.19
CA LEU A 113 -8.68 3.01 3.28
C LEU A 113 -7.96 2.05 2.32
N LYS A 114 -8.24 0.74 2.35
CA LYS A 114 -7.61 -0.30 1.52
C LYS A 114 -6.07 -0.38 1.68
N ILE A 115 -5.56 -0.09 2.87
CA ILE A 115 -4.12 -0.11 3.19
C ILE A 115 -3.73 -1.48 3.73
N SER A 116 -2.79 -2.14 3.04
CA SER A 116 -2.25 -3.45 3.45
C SER A 116 -0.95 -3.37 4.26
N LYS A 117 -0.31 -2.19 4.28
CA LYS A 117 0.95 -1.96 4.98
C LYS A 117 0.78 -2.10 6.49
N GLU A 118 1.73 -2.81 7.11
CA GLU A 118 1.77 -2.93 8.56
C GLU A 118 2.15 -1.62 9.22
N ILE A 119 1.46 -1.30 10.32
CA ILE A 119 1.76 -0.12 11.14
C ILE A 119 2.88 -0.45 12.13
N ASP A 120 3.88 0.42 12.16
CA ASP A 120 4.96 0.41 13.13
C ASP A 120 4.80 1.56 14.13
N PHE A 121 4.63 1.22 15.41
CA PHE A 121 4.47 2.14 16.53
C PHE A 121 5.79 2.69 17.08
N THR A 122 6.96 2.32 16.54
CA THR A 122 8.27 2.68 17.10
C THR A 122 8.45 4.20 17.30
N ASN A 123 7.93 5.01 16.37
CA ASN A 123 8.00 6.49 16.44
C ASN A 123 6.62 7.14 16.62
N TRP A 124 5.69 6.45 17.28
CA TRP A 124 4.32 6.96 17.46
C TRP A 124 4.29 8.24 18.29
N SER A 125 3.76 9.30 17.70
CA SER A 125 3.67 10.63 18.26
C SER A 125 2.25 10.99 18.70
N GLN A 126 2.10 12.09 19.44
CA GLN A 126 0.78 12.64 19.76
C GLN A 126 0.03 13.10 18.48
N GLN A 127 0.77 13.53 17.46
CA GLN A 127 0.18 13.94 16.18
C GLN A 127 -0.44 12.75 15.45
N ASP A 128 0.21 11.57 15.51
CA ASP A 128 -0.34 10.33 14.94
C ASP A 128 -1.68 9.98 15.59
N SER A 129 -1.77 10.06 16.92
CA SER A 129 -3.02 9.83 17.65
C SER A 129 -4.13 10.79 17.18
N ARG A 130 -3.82 12.08 17.01
CA ARG A 130 -4.80 13.07 16.53
C ARG A 130 -5.28 12.76 15.11
N ILE A 131 -4.37 12.37 14.22
CA ILE A 131 -4.71 12.01 12.84
C ILE A 131 -5.58 10.77 12.82
N VAL A 132 -5.26 9.74 13.61
CA VAL A 132 -6.06 8.51 13.69
C VAL A 132 -7.47 8.78 14.24
N ASP A 133 -7.60 9.61 15.27
CA ASP A 133 -8.91 10.00 15.80
C ASP A 133 -9.73 10.76 14.74
N LEU A 134 -9.07 11.64 13.99
CA LEU A 134 -9.68 12.40 12.90
C LEU A 134 -10.15 11.48 11.76
N LEU A 135 -9.31 10.54 11.34
CA LEU A 135 -9.66 9.53 10.34
C LEU A 135 -10.79 8.63 10.84
N TYR A 136 -10.79 8.24 12.12
CA TYR A 136 -11.89 7.46 12.67
C TYR A 136 -13.22 8.20 12.56
N LYS A 137 -13.26 9.47 12.98
CA LYS A 137 -14.47 10.30 12.87
C LYS A 137 -14.89 10.51 11.42
N GLY A 138 -13.96 10.91 10.55
CA GLY A 138 -14.28 11.32 9.18
C GLY A 138 -14.53 10.15 8.22
N ILE A 139 -13.74 9.07 8.32
CA ILE A 139 -13.77 7.94 7.37
C ILE A 139 -14.63 6.78 7.87
N ILE A 140 -14.67 6.52 9.19
CA ILE A 140 -15.45 5.41 9.76
C ILE A 140 -16.82 5.86 10.23
N ASN A 141 -16.90 6.95 10.97
CA ASN A 141 -18.19 7.46 11.45
C ASN A 141 -18.87 8.41 10.45
N GLU A 142 -18.18 8.81 9.38
CA GLU A 142 -18.68 9.74 8.34
C GLU A 142 -19.13 11.10 8.93
N GLU A 143 -18.52 11.50 10.04
CA GLU A 143 -18.75 12.77 10.73
C GLU A 143 -18.09 13.93 9.97
N LEU A 144 -18.71 15.12 10.06
CA LEU A 144 -18.09 16.36 9.61
C LEU A 144 -16.90 16.70 10.51
N ILE A 145 -15.77 17.03 9.89
CA ILE A 145 -14.56 17.44 10.60
C ILE A 145 -14.43 18.96 10.57
N THR A 146 -14.24 19.56 11.74
CA THR A 146 -14.07 21.01 11.91
C THR A 146 -12.60 21.40 12.04
N ASP A 147 -12.30 22.69 11.86
CA ASP A 147 -10.99 23.31 12.16
C ASP A 147 -9.79 22.70 11.43
N LEU A 148 -10.03 22.18 10.23
CA LEU A 148 -8.95 21.75 9.35
C LEU A 148 -8.32 22.96 8.66
N ASN A 149 -7.04 23.24 8.97
CA ASN A 149 -6.21 24.20 8.24
C ASN A 149 -5.73 23.61 6.90
N TYR A 150 -6.67 23.14 6.09
CA TYR A 150 -6.40 22.49 4.82
C TYR A 150 -6.81 23.39 3.67
N TYR A 151 -5.82 23.83 2.90
CA TYR A 151 -6.02 24.74 1.77
C TYR A 151 -6.39 24.00 0.48
N ASN A 152 -6.07 22.71 0.39
CA ASN A 152 -6.25 21.91 -0.83
C ASN A 152 -7.26 20.77 -0.61
N THR A 153 -8.09 20.52 -1.63
CA THR A 153 -9.08 19.42 -1.65
C THR A 153 -8.43 18.05 -1.66
N ILE A 154 -7.26 17.90 -2.30
CA ILE A 154 -6.51 16.64 -2.35
C ILE A 154 -5.33 16.75 -1.40
N GLN A 155 -5.23 15.85 -0.43
CA GLN A 155 -4.21 15.91 0.62
C GLN A 155 -3.61 14.55 0.94
N VAL A 156 -2.31 14.56 1.27
CA VAL A 156 -1.63 13.41 1.84
C VAL A 156 -1.51 13.61 3.35
N MET A 157 -2.21 12.78 4.12
CA MET A 157 -2.03 12.69 5.57
C MET A 157 -1.02 11.60 5.91
N THR A 158 -0.16 11.85 6.89
CA THR A 158 0.86 10.88 7.32
C THR A 158 0.68 10.57 8.79
N PHE A 159 0.64 9.30 9.14
CA PHE A 159 0.72 8.86 10.54
C PHE A 159 1.56 7.59 10.65
N ALA A 160 2.38 7.52 11.69
CA ALA A 160 3.37 6.45 11.86
C ALA A 160 4.25 6.29 10.60
N ASN A 161 4.18 5.13 9.94
CA ASN A 161 4.87 4.81 8.71
C ASN A 161 3.96 4.79 7.46
N VAL A 162 2.74 5.35 7.55
CA VAL A 162 1.71 5.31 6.50
C VAL A 162 1.38 6.70 5.96
N HIS A 163 1.22 6.78 4.64
CA HIS A 163 0.82 7.97 3.90
C HIS A 163 -0.51 7.70 3.18
N VAL A 164 -1.51 8.55 3.40
CA VAL A 164 -2.88 8.37 2.93
C VAL A 164 -3.29 9.54 2.06
N LEU A 165 -3.62 9.27 0.80
CA LEU A 165 -4.25 10.24 -0.08
C LEU A 165 -5.75 10.34 0.20
N LEU A 166 -6.21 11.53 0.54
CA LEU A 166 -7.59 11.81 0.89
C LEU A 166 -8.15 12.92 0.01
N LEU A 167 -9.46 12.88 -0.16
CA LEU A 167 -10.25 13.96 -0.70
C LEU A 167 -11.01 14.64 0.44
N ILE A 168 -10.83 15.95 0.57
CA ILE A 168 -11.38 16.79 1.64
C ILE A 168 -12.29 17.82 0.98
N ILE A 169 -13.60 17.64 1.12
CA ILE A 169 -14.60 18.49 0.46
C ILE A 169 -15.30 19.35 1.53
N PRO A 170 -15.34 20.69 1.39
CA PRO A 170 -16.13 21.54 2.27
C PRO A 170 -17.63 21.25 2.08
N GLU A 171 -18.39 21.14 3.18
CA GLU A 171 -19.83 20.87 3.10
C GLU A 171 -20.59 22.01 2.41
N HIS A 172 -20.21 23.25 2.73
CA HIS A 172 -20.73 24.45 2.12
C HIS A 172 -19.60 25.45 1.83
N SER A 173 -19.77 26.25 0.77
CA SER A 173 -18.91 27.41 0.53
C SER A 173 -18.95 28.30 1.78
N CYS A 174 -17.81 28.51 2.43
CA CYS A 174 -17.61 29.30 3.66
C CYS A 174 -17.77 28.58 5.02
N THR A 175 -17.95 27.26 5.08
CA THR A 175 -17.87 26.53 6.38
C THR A 175 -16.47 25.96 6.63
N GLN A 176 -16.04 25.94 7.89
CA GLN A 176 -14.86 25.17 8.34
C GLN A 176 -15.17 23.67 8.54
N ASN A 177 -16.28 23.18 7.98
CA ASN A 177 -16.73 21.81 8.07
C ASN A 177 -16.41 21.06 6.79
N TYR A 178 -15.76 19.92 6.92
CA TYR A 178 -15.30 19.13 5.79
C TYR A 178 -15.75 17.67 5.91
N ARG A 179 -16.04 17.07 4.76
CA ARG A 179 -16.15 15.62 4.60
C ARG A 179 -14.84 15.06 4.10
N LEU A 180 -14.45 13.93 4.67
CA LEU A 180 -13.27 13.19 4.26
C LEU A 180 -13.69 11.96 3.48
N TYR A 181 -13.03 11.74 2.37
CA TYR A 181 -13.19 10.54 1.57
C TYR A 181 -11.83 9.91 1.31
N ASN A 182 -11.80 8.58 1.30
CA ASN A 182 -10.73 7.86 0.66
C ASN A 182 -10.70 8.28 -0.82
N PHE A 183 -9.53 8.68 -1.34
CA PHE A 183 -9.43 9.24 -2.68
C PHE A 183 -9.97 8.29 -3.76
N SER A 184 -9.77 6.98 -3.58
CA SER A 184 -10.23 5.96 -4.53
C SER A 184 -11.72 5.64 -4.46
N ASP A 185 -12.41 6.04 -3.39
CA ASP A 185 -13.84 5.73 -3.23
C ASP A 185 -14.75 6.86 -3.77
N TYR A 186 -14.18 8.04 -4.08
CA TYR A 186 -14.93 9.15 -4.63
C TYR A 186 -14.77 9.24 -6.15
N ASP A 187 -15.88 9.10 -6.87
CA ASP A 187 -15.92 9.24 -8.33
C ASP A 187 -15.91 10.74 -8.69
N MET A 188 -14.81 11.20 -9.26
CA MET A 188 -14.66 12.58 -9.72
C MET A 188 -13.84 12.64 -11.00
N VAL A 189 -14.12 13.67 -11.79
CA VAL A 189 -13.44 14.00 -13.03
C VAL A 189 -12.95 15.43 -12.92
N LEU A 190 -11.74 15.69 -13.38
CA LEU A 190 -11.20 17.05 -13.48
C LEU A 190 -11.64 17.65 -14.80
N VAL A 191 -11.97 18.94 -14.79
CA VAL A 191 -12.45 19.66 -15.97
C VAL A 191 -11.59 20.91 -16.15
N ASP A 192 -11.06 21.10 -17.36
CA ASP A 192 -10.32 22.33 -17.70
C ASP A 192 -11.27 23.47 -18.12
N GLU A 193 -10.71 24.63 -18.44
CA GLU A 193 -11.48 25.81 -18.90
C GLU A 193 -12.23 25.56 -20.22
N ASN A 194 -11.82 24.57 -21.01
CA ASN A 194 -12.42 24.21 -22.29
C ASN A 194 -13.44 23.07 -22.16
N ASN A 195 -13.77 22.64 -20.94
CA ASN A 195 -14.61 21.47 -20.64
C ASN A 195 -14.03 20.12 -21.09
N HIS A 196 -12.72 20.03 -21.35
CA HIS A 196 -12.06 18.75 -21.48
C HIS A 196 -12.01 18.07 -20.13
N GLN A 197 -12.09 16.74 -20.16
CA GLN A 197 -12.23 15.93 -18.96
C GLN A 197 -11.00 15.07 -18.76
N PHE A 198 -10.54 15.01 -17.52
CA PHE A 198 -9.32 14.31 -17.14
C PHE A 198 -9.57 13.41 -15.95
N SER A 199 -8.81 12.33 -15.86
CA SER A 199 -8.78 11.51 -14.66
C SER A 199 -8.41 12.36 -13.44
N LYS A 200 -9.03 12.07 -12.28
CA LYS A 200 -8.64 12.64 -10.98
C LYS A 200 -7.16 12.44 -10.64
N TYR A 201 -6.53 11.41 -11.21
CA TYR A 201 -5.11 11.14 -11.02
C TYR A 201 -4.19 12.03 -11.85
N GLU A 202 -4.71 12.96 -12.65
CA GLU A 202 -3.91 14.05 -13.23
C GLU A 202 -3.52 15.10 -12.18
N ALA A 203 -4.30 15.24 -11.10
CA ALA A 203 -3.97 16.11 -9.97
C ALA A 203 -2.96 15.48 -8.98
N VAL A 204 -2.53 14.23 -9.23
CA VAL A 204 -1.58 13.49 -8.39
C VAL A 204 -0.33 13.21 -9.19
N ASP A 205 0.79 13.83 -8.81
CA ASP A 205 2.08 13.58 -9.46
C ASP A 205 2.65 12.19 -9.11
N LEU A 206 3.63 11.74 -9.90
CA LEU A 206 4.26 10.43 -9.70
C LEU A 206 4.93 10.28 -8.33
N LYS A 207 5.54 11.33 -7.78
CA LYS A 207 6.24 11.27 -6.48
C LYS A 207 5.23 11.05 -5.35
N GLN A 208 4.10 11.74 -5.40
CA GLN A 208 2.98 11.54 -4.47
C GLN A 208 2.38 10.15 -4.63
N LEU A 209 2.16 9.70 -5.87
CA LEU A 209 1.62 8.37 -6.14
C LEU A 209 2.51 7.27 -5.57
N LEU A 210 3.83 7.40 -5.71
CA LEU A 210 4.82 6.47 -5.14
C LEU A 210 4.88 6.51 -3.61
N LEU A 211 4.49 7.61 -2.99
CA LEU A 211 4.53 7.78 -1.54
C LEU A 211 3.35 7.11 -0.83
N ILE A 212 2.16 7.22 -1.42
CA ILE A 212 0.90 6.85 -0.77
C ILE A 212 0.73 5.33 -0.64
N ASP A 213 0.10 4.90 0.45
CA ASP A 213 -0.11 3.50 0.79
C ASP A 213 -1.56 3.02 0.50
N ASN A 214 -2.46 3.93 0.10
CA ASN A 214 -3.85 3.65 -0.32
C ASN A 214 -4.07 3.79 -1.83
N PHE A 215 -3.03 3.58 -2.65
CA PHE A 215 -3.18 3.60 -4.10
C PHE A 215 -4.02 2.39 -4.57
N ASP A 216 -5.11 2.66 -5.27
CA ASP A 216 -6.01 1.65 -5.83
C ASP A 216 -5.86 1.62 -7.36
N ILE A 217 -5.21 0.56 -7.87
CA ILE A 217 -4.96 0.37 -9.30
C ILE A 217 -6.28 0.20 -10.06
N SER A 218 -7.29 -0.45 -9.46
CA SER A 218 -8.57 -0.65 -10.11
C SER A 218 -9.28 0.67 -10.33
N ASP A 219 -9.30 1.53 -9.31
CA ASP A 219 -9.85 2.89 -9.42
C ASP A 219 -9.05 3.72 -10.44
N TYR A 220 -7.71 3.66 -10.40
CA TYR A 220 -6.85 4.32 -11.39
C TYR A 220 -7.22 3.95 -12.83
N LEU A 221 -7.25 2.66 -13.15
CA LEU A 221 -7.61 2.18 -14.48
C LEU A 221 -9.03 2.63 -14.86
N SER A 222 -9.99 2.52 -13.93
CA SER A 222 -11.37 2.91 -14.19
C SER A 222 -11.51 4.40 -14.49
N SER A 223 -10.70 5.25 -13.86
CA SER A 223 -10.72 6.70 -14.05
C SER A 223 -10.28 7.16 -15.45
N TYR A 224 -9.46 6.36 -16.15
CA TYR A 224 -9.03 6.65 -17.53
C TYR A 224 -9.83 5.90 -18.59
N LEU A 225 -10.26 4.68 -18.27
CA LEU A 225 -10.91 3.76 -19.22
C LEU A 225 -12.43 3.74 -19.12
N SER A 226 -13.02 4.60 -18.30
CA SER A 226 -14.47 4.74 -18.22
C SER A 226 -15.04 5.08 -19.59
N ASN A 227 -15.93 4.21 -20.10
CA ASN A 227 -16.65 4.46 -21.35
C ASN A 227 -17.79 5.47 -21.19
N LYS A 228 -18.05 5.94 -19.96
CA LYS A 228 -19.16 6.86 -19.69
C LYS A 228 -18.88 8.25 -20.24
N ILE A 229 -17.62 8.67 -20.25
CA ILE A 229 -17.24 10.04 -20.64
C ILE A 229 -15.86 10.03 -21.32
N PRO A 230 -15.64 10.82 -22.39
CA PRO A 230 -14.32 10.96 -23.00
C PRO A 230 -13.33 11.54 -21.99
N ILE A 231 -12.21 10.83 -21.76
CA ILE A 231 -11.12 11.25 -20.88
C ILE A 231 -9.88 11.51 -21.73
N GLU A 232 -9.28 12.68 -21.56
CA GLU A 232 -8.02 13.09 -22.18
C GLU A 232 -6.80 12.44 -21.51
N ASN A 233 -5.62 12.58 -22.12
CA ASN A 233 -4.33 12.17 -21.55
C ASN A 233 -4.20 10.69 -21.17
N LYS A 234 -4.96 9.79 -21.81
CA LYS A 234 -4.90 8.34 -21.50
C LYS A 234 -3.50 7.76 -21.66
N ASP A 235 -2.75 8.15 -22.70
CA ASP A 235 -1.37 7.72 -22.88
C ASP A 235 -0.46 8.23 -21.76
N LEU A 236 -0.61 9.47 -21.31
CA LEU A 236 0.17 10.00 -20.19
C LEU A 236 -0.17 9.27 -18.88
N GLY A 237 -1.44 8.92 -18.66
CA GLY A 237 -1.86 8.05 -17.57
C GLY A 237 -1.18 6.68 -17.63
N LEU A 238 -1.12 6.05 -18.80
CA LEU A 238 -0.38 4.80 -18.99
C LEU A 238 1.11 4.96 -18.69
N LEU A 239 1.77 5.99 -19.23
CA LEU A 239 3.20 6.24 -18.99
C LEU A 239 3.50 6.47 -17.50
N LYS A 240 2.64 7.20 -16.80
CA LYS A 240 2.71 7.42 -15.34
C LYS A 240 2.61 6.11 -14.57
N LEU A 241 1.70 5.21 -14.97
CA LEU A 241 1.54 3.89 -14.34
C LEU A 241 2.72 2.94 -14.62
N ILE A 242 3.31 2.99 -15.82
CA ILE A 242 4.55 2.24 -16.12
C ILE A 242 5.69 2.73 -15.22
N ASN A 243 5.89 4.05 -15.13
CA ASN A 243 6.89 4.63 -14.23
C ASN A 243 6.67 4.22 -12.78
N TYR A 244 5.41 4.22 -12.30
CA TYR A 244 5.07 3.72 -10.97
C TYR A 244 5.48 2.25 -10.80
N SER A 245 5.15 1.40 -11.77
CA SER A 245 5.47 -0.03 -11.77
C SER A 245 6.97 -0.28 -11.72
N ASP A 246 7.75 0.44 -12.54
CA ASP A 246 9.20 0.33 -12.62
C ASP A 246 9.85 0.73 -11.27
N ASN A 247 9.40 1.83 -10.66
CA ASN A 247 9.90 2.30 -9.37
C ASN A 247 9.55 1.37 -8.20
N LYS A 248 8.36 0.76 -8.21
CA LYS A 248 7.93 -0.19 -7.16
C LYS A 248 8.42 -1.62 -7.41
N CYS A 249 8.93 -1.92 -8.61
CA CYS A 249 9.22 -3.28 -9.05
C CYS A 249 8.02 -4.23 -8.92
N ASP A 250 6.80 -3.71 -9.14
CA ASP A 250 5.55 -4.44 -8.93
C ASP A 250 5.05 -5.09 -10.23
N GLN A 251 5.17 -6.42 -10.33
CA GLN A 251 4.74 -7.18 -11.50
C GLN A 251 3.21 -7.18 -11.70
N ASN A 252 2.42 -7.05 -10.64
CA ASN A 252 0.96 -7.00 -10.76
C ASN A 252 0.51 -5.67 -11.37
N VAL A 253 1.18 -4.57 -11.01
CA VAL A 253 0.96 -3.27 -11.67
C VAL A 253 1.40 -3.36 -13.13
N LEU A 254 2.55 -3.96 -13.42
CA LEU A 254 3.02 -4.09 -14.80
C LEU A 254 2.03 -4.87 -15.68
N GLN A 255 1.42 -5.93 -15.14
CA GLN A 255 0.35 -6.67 -15.82
C GLN A 255 -0.90 -5.79 -16.04
N SER A 256 -1.21 -4.91 -15.09
CA SER A 256 -2.29 -3.93 -15.22
C SER A 256 -1.99 -2.90 -16.31
N CYS A 257 -0.73 -2.45 -16.44
CA CYS A 257 -0.28 -1.61 -17.56
C CYS A 257 -0.49 -2.30 -18.90
N PHE A 258 -0.21 -3.60 -19.00
CA PHE A 258 -0.40 -4.36 -20.24
C PHE A 258 -1.86 -4.39 -20.68
N GLU A 259 -2.79 -4.64 -19.75
CA GLU A 259 -4.22 -4.62 -20.05
C GLU A 259 -4.74 -3.21 -20.37
N PHE A 260 -4.18 -2.17 -19.74
CA PHE A 260 -4.46 -0.78 -20.09
C PHE A 260 -3.97 -0.48 -21.51
N ALA A 261 -2.72 -0.79 -21.84
CA ALA A 261 -2.13 -0.52 -23.16
C ALA A 261 -2.86 -1.23 -24.29
N LYS A 262 -3.29 -2.48 -24.11
CA LYS A 262 -4.13 -3.18 -25.10
C LYS A 262 -5.40 -2.42 -25.42
N LYS A 263 -6.13 -1.99 -24.38
CA LYS A 263 -7.36 -1.20 -24.56
C LYS A 263 -7.10 0.11 -25.28
N LEU A 264 -5.95 0.75 -25.05
CA LEU A 264 -5.56 1.95 -25.79
C LEU A 264 -5.29 1.65 -27.26
N VAL A 265 -4.61 0.55 -27.59
CA VAL A 265 -4.39 0.13 -28.99
C VAL A 265 -5.71 -0.18 -29.71
N ASP A 266 -6.68 -0.77 -29.01
CA ASP A 266 -8.02 -1.03 -29.55
C ASP A 266 -8.80 0.27 -29.84
N MET A 267 -8.55 1.33 -29.06
CA MET A 267 -9.16 2.66 -29.24
C MET A 267 -8.43 3.51 -30.29
N ASP A 268 -7.10 3.47 -30.29
CA ASP A 268 -6.21 4.18 -31.20
C ASP A 268 -5.08 3.24 -31.67
N ASN A 269 -5.10 2.90 -32.96
CA ASN A 269 -4.14 2.00 -33.57
C ASN A 269 -2.85 2.70 -34.04
N SER A 270 -2.55 3.89 -33.49
CA SER A 270 -1.35 4.66 -33.80
C SER A 270 -0.06 3.94 -33.40
N GLU A 271 1.03 4.35 -34.02
CA GLU A 271 2.38 3.86 -33.71
C GLU A 271 2.75 4.13 -32.25
N TYR A 272 2.32 5.25 -31.68
CA TYR A 272 2.60 5.60 -30.28
C TYR A 272 1.93 4.62 -29.32
N SER A 273 0.63 4.33 -29.49
CA SER A 273 -0.08 3.36 -28.65
C SER A 273 0.51 1.95 -28.79
N LYS A 274 0.88 1.54 -30.00
CA LYS A 274 1.58 0.26 -30.23
C LYS A 274 2.94 0.21 -29.54
N LEU A 275 3.76 1.25 -29.66
CA LEU A 275 5.07 1.33 -29.01
C LEU A 275 4.93 1.30 -27.48
N ASN A 276 3.89 1.94 -26.93
CA ASN A 276 3.54 1.86 -25.51
C ASN A 276 3.22 0.43 -25.05
N LEU A 277 2.47 -0.33 -25.84
CA LEU A 277 2.24 -1.76 -25.58
C LEU A 277 3.54 -2.57 -25.67
N LEU A 278 4.37 -2.34 -26.70
CA LEU A 278 5.60 -3.09 -26.93
C LEU A 278 6.67 -2.83 -25.86
N GLN A 279 6.78 -1.61 -25.34
CA GLN A 279 7.69 -1.34 -24.21
C GLN A 279 7.27 -2.05 -22.92
N ILE A 280 5.97 -2.34 -22.73
CA ILE A 280 5.50 -3.16 -21.61
C ILE A 280 5.81 -4.64 -21.86
N LYS A 281 5.58 -5.14 -23.08
CA LYS A 281 5.96 -6.51 -23.46
C LYS A 281 7.46 -6.74 -23.28
N LYS A 282 8.30 -5.75 -23.56
CA LYS A 282 9.74 -5.78 -23.27
C LYS A 282 10.01 -6.01 -21.78
N ARG A 283 9.40 -5.21 -20.90
CA ARG A 283 9.55 -5.34 -19.43
C ARG A 283 9.06 -6.69 -18.91
N LEU A 284 7.98 -7.21 -19.48
CA LEU A 284 7.43 -8.53 -19.16
C LEU A 284 8.22 -9.69 -19.79
N ASN A 285 9.23 -9.43 -20.63
CA ASN A 285 9.93 -10.44 -21.44
C ASN A 285 9.00 -11.30 -22.31
N THR A 286 7.98 -10.67 -22.90
CA THR A 286 6.94 -11.32 -23.73
C THR A 286 6.91 -10.82 -25.18
N LEU A 287 7.98 -10.16 -25.65
CA LEU A 287 8.12 -9.82 -27.06
C LEU A 287 8.25 -11.07 -27.93
N THR A 288 7.46 -11.12 -28.99
CA THR A 288 7.42 -12.18 -29.98
C THR A 288 8.27 -11.83 -31.21
N THR A 289 8.46 -12.81 -32.10
CA THR A 289 9.10 -12.58 -33.40
C THR A 289 8.33 -11.56 -34.26
N GLU A 290 7.00 -11.58 -34.22
CA GLU A 290 6.16 -10.62 -34.94
C GLU A 290 6.35 -9.19 -34.40
N ASP A 291 6.40 -9.04 -33.07
CA ASP A 291 6.69 -7.75 -32.44
C ASP A 291 8.06 -7.21 -32.89
N ASN A 292 9.09 -8.07 -32.90
CA ASN A 292 10.43 -7.67 -33.32
C ASN A 292 10.48 -7.29 -34.81
N ASN A 293 9.78 -8.02 -35.69
CA ASN A 293 9.69 -7.68 -37.10
C ASN A 293 8.98 -6.34 -37.32
N TYR A 294 7.89 -6.09 -36.57
CA TYR A 294 7.21 -4.81 -36.60
C TYR A 294 8.12 -3.68 -36.13
N LEU A 295 8.83 -3.84 -35.02
CA LEU A 295 9.81 -2.86 -34.54
C LEU A 295 10.89 -2.60 -35.60
N LEU A 296 11.47 -3.64 -36.22
CA LEU A 296 12.47 -3.47 -37.27
C LEU A 296 11.94 -2.65 -38.47
N SER A 297 10.65 -2.78 -38.81
CA SER A 297 10.03 -1.96 -39.86
C SER A 297 9.99 -0.47 -39.53
N LEU A 298 9.98 -0.10 -38.24
CA LEU A 298 9.92 1.29 -37.76
C LEU A 298 11.30 1.97 -37.65
N MET A 299 12.40 1.23 -37.86
CA MET A 299 13.76 1.77 -37.72
C MET A 299 14.07 2.94 -38.68
N ASN A 300 13.37 3.00 -39.81
CA ASN A 300 13.50 4.06 -40.82
C ASN A 300 12.31 5.03 -40.83
N HIS A 301 11.48 5.04 -39.79
CA HIS A 301 10.32 5.91 -39.69
C HIS A 301 10.72 7.40 -39.78
N SER A 302 9.82 8.27 -40.29
CA SER A 302 10.08 9.70 -40.46
C SER A 302 10.28 10.42 -39.12
N ALA A 303 9.40 10.14 -38.14
CA ALA A 303 9.46 10.67 -36.78
C ALA A 303 10.65 10.10 -35.99
N VAL A 304 11.41 10.98 -35.35
CA VAL A 304 12.62 10.61 -34.60
C VAL A 304 12.27 9.86 -33.31
N GLU A 305 11.15 10.21 -32.69
CA GLU A 305 10.61 9.63 -31.46
C GLU A 305 10.29 8.15 -31.65
N ILE A 306 9.66 7.81 -32.78
CA ILE A 306 9.32 6.42 -33.13
C ILE A 306 10.59 5.60 -33.34
N ARG A 307 11.59 6.14 -34.06
CA ARG A 307 12.87 5.46 -34.24
C ARG A 307 13.61 5.25 -32.91
N TYR A 308 13.60 6.26 -32.04
CA TYR A 308 14.23 6.20 -30.72
C TYR A 308 13.55 5.15 -29.84
N ALA A 309 12.22 5.21 -29.72
CA ALA A 309 11.43 4.22 -28.98
C ALA A 309 11.72 2.79 -29.46
N THR A 310 11.75 2.60 -30.77
CA THR A 310 12.06 1.31 -31.40
C THR A 310 13.46 0.82 -31.01
N ALA A 311 14.48 1.67 -31.12
CA ALA A 311 15.84 1.34 -30.73
C ALA A 311 15.94 0.97 -29.23
N CYS A 312 15.22 1.69 -28.35
CA CYS A 312 15.14 1.37 -26.92
C CYS A 312 14.53 -0.01 -26.66
N ILE A 313 13.40 -0.32 -27.30
CA ILE A 313 12.70 -1.60 -27.10
C ILE A 313 13.55 -2.78 -27.63
N LEU A 314 14.19 -2.62 -28.79
CA LEU A 314 15.08 -3.63 -29.38
C LEU A 314 16.40 -3.79 -28.60
N GLY A 315 16.79 -2.83 -27.77
CA GLY A 315 18.07 -2.86 -27.03
C GLY A 315 19.26 -2.30 -27.81
N TYR A 316 19.02 -1.51 -28.87
CA TYR A 316 20.07 -0.91 -29.70
C TYR A 316 20.60 0.39 -29.07
N LYS A 317 21.39 0.23 -28.00
CA LYS A 317 21.84 1.33 -27.13
C LYS A 317 22.57 2.45 -27.87
N GLU A 318 23.54 2.12 -28.71
CA GLU A 318 24.32 3.11 -29.46
C GLU A 318 23.44 3.95 -30.40
N GLN A 319 22.50 3.29 -31.06
CA GLN A 319 21.57 3.96 -31.97
C GLN A 319 20.58 4.85 -31.23
N ALA A 320 20.03 4.37 -30.11
CA ALA A 320 19.15 5.17 -29.26
C ALA A 320 19.85 6.43 -28.75
N ASN A 321 21.09 6.29 -28.24
CA ASN A 321 21.89 7.43 -27.77
C ASN A 321 22.17 8.43 -28.90
N TYR A 322 22.57 7.95 -30.08
CA TYR A 322 22.80 8.82 -31.23
C TYR A 322 21.55 9.62 -31.61
N LEU A 323 20.39 8.96 -31.68
CA LEU A 323 19.11 9.62 -31.99
C LEU A 323 18.76 10.68 -30.93
N PHE A 324 18.88 10.33 -29.65
CA PHE A 324 18.53 11.22 -28.54
C PHE A 324 19.43 12.47 -28.48
N GLU A 325 20.75 12.29 -28.64
CA GLU A 325 21.71 13.38 -28.56
C GLU A 325 21.71 14.28 -29.80
N ASN A 326 21.58 13.68 -31.00
CA ASN A 326 21.86 14.38 -32.25
C ASN A 326 20.63 14.70 -33.10
N LYS A 327 19.48 14.07 -32.84
CA LYS A 327 18.28 14.21 -33.67
C LYS A 327 17.06 14.77 -32.94
N PHE A 328 17.03 14.69 -31.61
CA PHE A 328 15.98 15.34 -30.82
C PHE A 328 16.26 16.85 -30.70
N SER A 329 15.19 17.64 -30.63
CA SER A 329 15.24 19.01 -30.10
C SER A 329 15.49 18.99 -28.59
N GLU A 330 15.85 20.14 -28.04
CA GLU A 330 16.00 20.31 -26.59
C GLU A 330 14.69 20.02 -25.85
N SER A 331 13.57 20.58 -26.30
CA SER A 331 12.25 20.33 -25.72
C SER A 331 11.82 18.86 -25.79
N GLN A 332 12.14 18.15 -26.87
CA GLN A 332 11.87 16.72 -26.97
C GLN A 332 12.70 15.93 -25.95
N ARG A 333 13.97 16.29 -25.74
CA ARG A 333 14.82 15.63 -24.73
C ARG A 333 14.28 15.84 -23.33
N GLU A 334 13.91 17.07 -22.97
CA GLU A 334 13.34 17.39 -21.65
C GLU A 334 12.08 16.56 -21.37
N LEU A 335 11.20 16.44 -22.35
CA LEU A 335 9.98 15.65 -22.22
C LEU A 335 10.26 14.13 -22.12
N PHE A 336 11.13 13.60 -22.99
CA PHE A 336 11.35 12.15 -23.08
C PHE A 336 12.10 11.58 -21.88
N ILE A 337 12.88 12.39 -21.14
CA ILE A 337 13.54 11.93 -19.90
C ILE A 337 12.52 11.50 -18.85
N GLU A 338 11.33 12.10 -18.84
CA GLU A 338 10.24 11.73 -17.93
C GLU A 338 9.49 10.47 -18.38
N TYR A 339 9.68 10.03 -19.63
CA TYR A 339 8.98 8.87 -20.16
C TYR A 339 9.66 7.55 -19.80
N PRO A 340 8.88 6.52 -19.42
CA PRO A 340 9.41 5.22 -18.99
C PRO A 340 10.32 4.57 -20.05
N ILE A 341 10.12 4.87 -21.33
CA ILE A 341 10.91 4.28 -22.42
C ILE A 341 12.38 4.70 -22.39
N TYR A 342 12.68 5.90 -21.87
CA TYR A 342 14.05 6.40 -21.69
C TYR A 342 14.84 5.51 -20.73
N HIS A 343 14.14 4.94 -19.74
CA HIS A 343 14.75 4.11 -18.71
C HIS A 343 15.03 2.66 -19.14
N LEU A 344 14.50 2.21 -20.28
CA LEU A 344 14.69 0.82 -20.74
C LEU A 344 16.15 0.42 -20.97
N LEU A 345 17.00 1.37 -21.36
CA LEU A 345 18.41 1.13 -21.70
C LEU A 345 19.38 1.49 -20.57
N THR A 346 18.88 2.10 -19.49
CA THR A 346 19.67 2.42 -18.29
C THR A 346 19.68 1.27 -17.28
N PHE A 347 18.70 0.36 -17.34
CA PHE A 347 18.58 -0.80 -16.45
C PHE A 347 18.94 -2.15 -17.11
N SER A 348 19.50 -2.13 -18.32
CA SER A 348 19.90 -3.33 -19.09
C SER A 348 21.39 -3.64 -19.02
#